data_AF-A0A0D0J3S1-F1
#
_entry.id   AF-A0A0D0J3S1-F1
#
_cell.length_a   1.000
_cell.length_b   1.000
_cell.length_c   1.000
_cell.angle_alpha   90.00
_cell.angle_beta   90.00
_cell.angle_gamma   90.00
#
_symmetry.space_group_name_H-M   'P 1'
#
loop_
_entity.id
_entity.type
_entity.pdbx_description
1 polymer ?
#
loop_
_entity_poly.entity_id
_entity_poly.type
_entity_poly.pdbx_seq_one_letter_code
_entity_poly.pdbx_strand_id
1 'polypeptide(L)'
;MFIDEARATTAGAMKKRLAGMLPQHGFIDAKTIYAGTPSWTLPELGTEIYQGDWQDLLRDPRMKGIPPISQLNRSGPTSRSNVTSIIEGVRALLLAGGGAMRDRDIANAIVTLFELDDPDLYVMRDTDQDILDQRIKENGTEVVEAADRIWDALTTEEQRVVGFLDEPAAICARVVPSYVDPVAFAARLGYKMRTILEADPPPPGALELVSVRSVHLSRNAS
;
A
#
# COMPACT_ATOMS: atom_id res chain seq x y z
N MET A 1 -28.41 13.02 -18.10
CA MET A 1 -27.15 12.60 -18.73
C MET A 1 -25.99 13.02 -17.81
N PHE A 2 -25.80 12.32 -16.68
CA PHE A 2 -24.76 12.62 -15.66
C PHE A 2 -24.21 11.35 -14.98
N ILE A 3 -24.76 10.17 -15.30
CA ILE A 3 -24.41 8.90 -14.64
C ILE A 3 -23.15 8.27 -15.25
N ASP A 4 -22.82 8.61 -16.51
CA ASP A 4 -21.64 8.07 -17.20
C ASP A 4 -20.32 8.77 -16.83
N GLU A 5 -20.32 10.06 -16.49
CA GLU A 5 -19.08 10.77 -16.09
C GLU A 5 -18.57 10.32 -14.72
N ALA A 6 -19.46 10.08 -13.74
CA ALA A 6 -19.07 9.56 -12.44
C ALA A 6 -18.44 8.16 -12.51
N ARG A 7 -18.78 7.37 -13.55
CA ARG A 7 -18.22 6.04 -13.82
C ARG A 7 -16.83 6.09 -14.45
N ALA A 8 -16.43 7.22 -15.03
CA ALA A 8 -15.13 7.41 -15.67
C ALA A 8 -14.03 7.90 -14.69
N THR A 9 -14.41 8.30 -13.47
CA THR A 9 -13.44 8.70 -12.44
C THR A 9 -12.76 7.50 -11.79
N THR A 10 -11.52 7.67 -11.32
CA THR A 10 -10.77 6.64 -10.57
C THR A 10 -11.55 6.14 -9.36
N ALA A 11 -12.22 7.04 -8.64
CA ALA A 11 -13.10 6.68 -7.51
C ALA A 11 -14.31 5.85 -7.93
N GLY A 12 -14.93 6.17 -9.07
CA GLY A 12 -16.02 5.37 -9.64
C GLY A 12 -15.57 3.96 -10.04
N ALA A 13 -14.38 3.81 -10.59
CA ALA A 13 -13.77 2.52 -10.89
C ALA A 13 -13.43 1.74 -9.62
N MET A 14 -12.86 2.40 -8.61
CA MET A 14 -12.54 1.80 -7.31
C MET A 14 -13.81 1.30 -6.61
N LYS A 15 -14.88 2.08 -6.58
CA LYS A 15 -16.17 1.67 -6.02
C LYS A 15 -16.69 0.36 -6.62
N LYS A 16 -16.60 0.20 -7.96
CA LYS A 16 -16.99 -1.06 -8.63
C LYS A 16 -16.09 -2.23 -8.23
N ARG A 17 -14.78 -1.99 -8.14
CA ARG A 17 -13.80 -3.00 -7.69
C ARG A 17 -14.11 -3.45 -6.27
N LEU A 18 -14.32 -2.51 -5.34
CA LEU A 18 -14.67 -2.78 -3.95
C LEU A 18 -15.94 -3.60 -3.81
N ALA A 19 -17.00 -3.29 -4.58
CA ALA A 19 -18.25 -4.06 -4.51
C ALA A 19 -18.07 -5.56 -4.83
N GLY A 20 -17.12 -5.91 -5.70
CA GLY A 20 -16.76 -7.30 -5.98
C GLY A 20 -15.83 -7.92 -4.94
N MET A 21 -14.92 -7.14 -4.35
CA MET A 21 -13.89 -7.62 -3.42
C MET A 21 -14.40 -7.77 -1.98
N LEU A 22 -15.08 -6.76 -1.44
CA LEU A 22 -15.40 -6.66 -0.01
C LEU A 22 -16.18 -7.87 0.54
N PRO A 23 -17.21 -8.43 -0.13
CA PRO A 23 -17.90 -9.62 0.37
C PRO A 23 -16.98 -10.84 0.55
N GLN A 24 -15.98 -10.99 -0.32
CA GLN A 24 -15.04 -12.12 -0.30
C GLN A 24 -14.08 -12.06 0.90
N HIS A 25 -13.97 -10.88 1.52
CA HIS A 25 -13.07 -10.61 2.64
C HIS A 25 -13.82 -10.31 3.96
N GLY A 26 -15.08 -10.73 4.07
CA GLY A 26 -15.84 -10.70 5.33
C GLY A 26 -16.43 -9.34 5.71
N PHE A 27 -16.44 -8.37 4.79
CA PHE A 27 -17.15 -7.11 5.00
C PHE A 27 -18.64 -7.30 4.76
N ILE A 28 -19.46 -6.58 5.53
CA ILE A 28 -20.91 -6.69 5.50
C ILE A 28 -21.49 -5.52 4.71
N ASP A 29 -22.42 -5.81 3.79
CA ASP A 29 -23.24 -4.79 3.14
C ASP A 29 -24.12 -4.10 4.21
N ALA A 30 -23.86 -2.82 4.43
CA ALA A 30 -24.53 -1.99 5.44
C ALA A 30 -25.70 -1.19 4.87
N LYS A 31 -26.19 -1.52 3.66
CA LYS A 31 -27.25 -0.77 2.99
C LYS A 31 -28.52 -0.60 3.84
N THR A 32 -28.85 -1.59 4.67
CA THR A 32 -29.99 -1.51 5.60
C THR A 32 -29.73 -0.52 6.74
N ILE A 33 -28.50 -0.45 7.24
CA ILE A 33 -28.05 0.53 8.26
C ILE A 33 -28.12 1.95 7.68
N TYR A 34 -27.78 2.11 6.41
CA TYR A 34 -27.75 3.39 5.69
C TYR A 34 -29.00 3.71 4.87
N ALA A 35 -30.17 3.22 5.30
CA ALA A 35 -31.48 3.54 4.71
C ALA A 35 -31.54 3.36 3.18
N GLY A 36 -30.95 2.30 2.66
CA GLY A 36 -30.91 2.00 1.23
C GLY A 36 -29.69 2.54 0.49
N THR A 37 -28.79 3.27 1.16
CA THR A 37 -27.57 3.80 0.55
C THR A 37 -26.46 2.73 0.56
N PRO A 38 -25.83 2.43 -0.60
CA PRO A 38 -24.70 1.50 -0.67
C PRO A 38 -23.58 1.86 0.31
N SER A 39 -23.24 0.91 1.18
CA SER A 39 -22.34 1.12 2.31
C SER A 39 -21.78 -0.20 2.81
N TRP A 40 -20.69 -0.14 3.57
CA TRP A 40 -19.99 -1.31 4.08
C TRP A 40 -19.64 -1.12 5.54
N THR A 41 -19.60 -2.23 6.28
CA THR A 41 -19.16 -2.28 7.68
C THR A 41 -18.35 -3.55 7.96
N LEU A 42 -17.77 -3.62 9.15
CA LEU A 42 -17.14 -4.82 9.70
C LEU A 42 -18.10 -5.53 10.66
N PRO A 43 -18.04 -6.87 10.78
CA PRO A 43 -18.84 -7.62 11.75
C PRO A 43 -18.71 -7.09 13.18
N GLU A 44 -17.50 -6.71 13.59
CA GLU A 44 -17.19 -6.22 14.93
C GLU A 44 -17.72 -4.81 15.24
N LEU A 45 -18.14 -4.03 14.24
CA LEU A 45 -18.62 -2.65 14.42
C LEU A 45 -20.16 -2.54 14.53
N GLY A 46 -20.88 -3.64 14.29
CA GLY A 46 -22.35 -3.69 14.43
C GLY A 46 -23.07 -2.70 13.50
N THR A 47 -23.97 -1.91 14.06
CA THR A 47 -24.88 -1.00 13.32
C THR A 47 -24.51 0.47 13.42
N GLU A 48 -23.35 0.80 14.01
CA GLU A 48 -22.88 2.18 14.11
C GLU A 48 -22.65 2.79 12.73
N ILE A 49 -22.84 4.10 12.62
CA ILE A 49 -22.69 4.84 11.36
C ILE A 49 -21.66 5.93 11.53
N TYR A 50 -20.65 5.97 10.66
CA TYR A 50 -19.74 7.10 10.60
C TYR A 50 -20.45 8.35 10.04
N GLN A 51 -20.41 9.45 10.79
CA GLN A 51 -21.06 10.73 10.45
C GLN A 51 -20.06 11.85 10.10
N GLY A 52 -18.75 11.62 10.24
CA GLY A 52 -17.71 12.61 9.97
C GLY A 52 -17.28 12.68 8.49
N ASP A 53 -16.24 13.45 8.22
CA ASP A 53 -15.59 13.50 6.91
C ASP A 53 -14.59 12.33 6.76
N TRP A 54 -14.62 11.61 5.64
CA TRP A 54 -13.67 10.54 5.39
C TRP A 54 -12.23 11.06 5.28
N GLN A 55 -12.04 12.33 4.91
CA GLN A 55 -10.73 12.94 4.80
C GLN A 55 -10.00 12.98 6.15
N ASP A 56 -10.74 13.15 7.25
CA ASP A 56 -10.14 13.17 8.59
C ASP A 56 -9.63 11.79 9.00
N LEU A 57 -10.24 10.71 8.49
CA LEU A 57 -9.80 9.34 8.76
C LEU A 57 -8.46 9.01 8.11
N LEU A 58 -8.07 9.72 7.04
CA LEU A 58 -6.76 9.54 6.41
C LEU A 58 -5.59 9.96 7.32
N ARG A 59 -5.86 10.71 8.38
CA ARG A 59 -4.87 11.11 9.38
C ARG A 59 -4.75 10.10 10.54
N ASP A 60 -5.62 9.09 10.61
CA ASP A 60 -5.60 8.11 11.69
C ASP A 60 -4.30 7.29 11.65
N PRO A 61 -3.64 7.02 12.79
CA PRO A 61 -2.42 6.20 12.83
C PRO A 61 -2.57 4.81 12.19
N ARG A 62 -3.77 4.24 12.12
CA ARG A 62 -4.05 2.95 11.46
C ARG A 62 -3.89 3.00 9.95
N MET A 63 -3.89 4.19 9.34
CA MET A 63 -3.57 4.35 7.91
C MET A 63 -2.09 4.09 7.62
N LYS A 64 -1.25 4.06 8.66
CA LYS A 64 0.17 3.80 8.58
C LYS A 64 0.44 2.33 8.84
N GLY A 65 1.39 1.75 8.13
CA GLY A 65 1.67 0.32 8.11
C GLY A 65 0.85 -0.47 7.09
N ILE A 66 -0.10 0.18 6.39
CA ILE A 66 -0.82 -0.45 5.29
C ILE A 66 0.16 -0.61 4.12
N PRO A 67 0.34 -1.83 3.60
CA PRO A 67 1.24 -2.09 2.50
C PRO A 67 0.92 -1.16 1.32
N PRO A 68 1.94 -0.55 0.69
CA PRO A 68 1.69 0.33 -0.42
C PRO A 68 1.25 -0.46 -1.65
N ILE A 69 0.36 0.14 -2.43
CA ILE A 69 0.19 -0.22 -3.84
C ILE A 69 1.40 0.40 -4.55
N SER A 70 2.25 -0.41 -5.15
CA SER A 70 3.40 0.05 -5.94
C SER A 70 3.11 0.08 -7.43
N GLN A 71 1.98 -0.50 -7.88
CA GLN A 71 1.58 -0.54 -9.28
C GLN A 71 0.08 -0.56 -9.47
N LEU A 72 -0.38 0.13 -10.52
CA LEU A 72 -1.76 0.11 -10.93
C LEU A 72 -1.95 -0.74 -12.19
N ASN A 73 -2.71 -1.83 -12.08
CA ASN A 73 -3.13 -2.56 -13.26
C ASN A 73 -4.16 -1.73 -14.06
N ARG A 74 -3.79 -1.31 -15.27
CA ARG A 74 -4.69 -0.57 -16.18
C ARG A 74 -5.84 -1.45 -16.68
N SER A 75 -5.63 -2.77 -16.77
CA SER A 75 -6.64 -3.75 -17.16
C SER A 75 -6.44 -5.09 -16.42
N GLY A 76 -7.46 -5.96 -16.49
CA GLY A 76 -7.40 -7.28 -15.86
C GLY A 76 -7.73 -7.31 -14.35
N PRO A 77 -7.68 -8.49 -13.72
CA PRO A 77 -7.93 -8.64 -12.29
C PRO A 77 -6.85 -7.93 -11.47
N THR A 78 -7.26 -7.29 -10.37
CA THR A 78 -6.33 -6.68 -9.41
C THR A 78 -5.41 -7.75 -8.82
N SER A 79 -4.10 -7.49 -8.80
CA SER A 79 -3.11 -8.43 -8.27
C SER A 79 -3.38 -8.75 -6.79
N ARG A 80 -2.98 -9.94 -6.33
CA ARG A 80 -3.21 -10.37 -4.94
C ARG A 80 -2.59 -9.42 -3.90
N SER A 81 -1.42 -8.85 -4.20
CA SER A 81 -0.76 -7.85 -3.34
C SER A 81 -1.58 -6.56 -3.22
N ASN A 82 -2.10 -6.05 -4.34
CA ASN A 82 -2.96 -4.87 -4.35
C ASN A 82 -4.29 -5.14 -3.66
N VAL A 83 -4.88 -6.32 -3.84
CA VAL A 83 -6.09 -6.72 -3.10
C VAL A 83 -5.81 -6.66 -1.59
N THR A 84 -4.70 -7.21 -1.12
CA THR A 84 -4.32 -7.18 0.30
C THR A 84 -4.23 -5.74 0.81
N SER A 85 -3.49 -4.88 0.10
CA SER A 85 -3.32 -3.46 0.44
C SER A 85 -4.66 -2.71 0.50
N ILE A 86 -5.54 -2.92 -0.49
CA ILE A 86 -6.86 -2.30 -0.54
C ILE A 86 -7.74 -2.78 0.62
N ILE A 87 -7.75 -4.09 0.89
CA ILE A 87 -8.58 -4.68 1.94
C ILE A 87 -8.14 -4.20 3.33
N GLU A 88 -6.84 -4.12 3.59
CA GLU A 88 -6.30 -3.54 4.82
C GLU A 88 -6.63 -2.05 4.94
N GLY A 89 -6.51 -1.30 3.84
CA GLY A 89 -7.00 0.08 3.70
C GLY A 89 -8.45 0.25 4.17
N VAL A 90 -9.36 -0.54 3.60
CA VAL A 90 -10.79 -0.44 3.92
C VAL A 90 -11.07 -0.86 5.37
N ARG A 91 -10.41 -1.92 5.85
CA ARG A 91 -10.54 -2.35 7.26
C ARG A 91 -10.07 -1.25 8.20
N ALA A 92 -8.92 -0.66 7.96
CA ALA A 92 -8.39 0.42 8.78
C ALA A 92 -9.33 1.63 8.79
N LEU A 93 -9.94 1.98 7.64
CA LEU A 93 -10.88 3.10 7.53
C LEU A 93 -12.13 2.87 8.39
N LEU A 94 -12.73 1.68 8.28
CA LEU A 94 -13.91 1.32 9.06
C LEU A 94 -13.61 1.27 10.56
N LEU A 95 -12.45 0.72 10.96
CA LEU A 95 -12.02 0.70 12.36
C LEU A 95 -11.73 2.10 12.91
N ALA A 96 -11.14 2.99 12.12
CA ALA A 96 -10.91 4.38 12.50
C ALA A 96 -12.23 5.17 12.61
N GLY A 97 -13.15 4.95 11.66
CA GLY A 97 -14.48 5.56 11.67
C GLY A 97 -15.43 5.00 12.73
N GLY A 98 -15.13 3.82 13.28
CA GLY A 98 -15.93 3.18 14.32
C GLY A 98 -17.33 2.77 13.89
N GLY A 99 -17.58 2.63 12.59
CA GLY A 99 -18.91 2.32 12.07
C GLY A 99 -18.96 2.09 10.57
N ALA A 100 -20.16 1.81 10.07
CA ALA A 100 -20.46 1.68 8.66
C ALA A 100 -20.12 2.98 7.91
N MET A 101 -19.64 2.85 6.68
CA MET A 101 -19.33 3.98 5.81
C MET A 101 -19.97 3.80 4.43
N ARG A 102 -20.31 4.92 3.78
CA ARG A 102 -20.84 4.91 2.40
C ARG A 102 -19.76 4.42 1.44
N ASP A 103 -20.16 3.65 0.45
CA ASP A 103 -19.22 3.06 -0.52
C ASP A 103 -18.41 4.11 -1.30
N ARG A 104 -19.02 5.28 -1.56
CA ARG A 104 -18.39 6.42 -2.22
C ARG A 104 -17.27 7.01 -1.36
N ASP A 105 -17.49 7.13 -0.06
CA ASP A 105 -16.53 7.73 0.86
C ASP A 105 -15.35 6.78 1.06
N ILE A 106 -15.61 5.47 1.18
CA ILE A 106 -14.56 4.44 1.17
C ILE A 106 -13.76 4.49 -0.14
N ALA A 107 -14.43 4.55 -1.30
CA ALA A 107 -13.73 4.57 -2.58
C ALA A 107 -12.86 5.82 -2.76
N ASN A 108 -13.36 7.00 -2.37
CA ASN A 108 -12.58 8.23 -2.38
C ASN A 108 -11.38 8.14 -1.44
N ALA A 109 -11.61 7.67 -0.20
CA ALA A 109 -10.56 7.50 0.78
C ALA A 109 -9.47 6.55 0.28
N ILE A 110 -9.82 5.43 -0.35
CA ILE A 110 -8.83 4.50 -0.93
C ILE A 110 -8.08 5.13 -2.11
N VAL A 111 -8.77 5.84 -3.00
CA VAL A 111 -8.11 6.53 -4.13
C VAL A 111 -7.13 7.58 -3.61
N THR A 112 -7.54 8.41 -2.65
CA THR A 112 -6.67 9.44 -2.07
C THR A 112 -5.56 8.81 -1.21
N LEU A 113 -5.87 7.81 -0.39
CA LEU A 113 -4.91 7.11 0.45
C LEU A 113 -3.77 6.56 -0.41
N PHE A 114 -4.09 6.00 -1.57
CA PHE A 114 -3.14 5.41 -2.51
C PHE A 114 -2.84 6.28 -3.74
N GLU A 115 -3.18 7.57 -3.77
CA GLU A 115 -2.93 8.50 -4.90
C GLU A 115 -3.24 7.92 -6.30
N LEU A 116 -4.29 7.09 -6.41
CA LEU A 116 -4.56 6.28 -7.60
C LEU A 116 -5.04 7.10 -8.81
N ASP A 117 -5.34 8.38 -8.58
CA ASP A 117 -5.70 9.36 -9.59
C ASP A 117 -4.49 10.00 -10.29
N ASP A 118 -3.27 9.75 -9.80
CA ASP A 118 -2.03 10.10 -10.48
C ASP A 118 -1.34 8.84 -11.09
N PRO A 119 -1.63 8.51 -12.36
CA PRO A 119 -1.09 7.32 -13.00
C PRO A 119 0.41 7.38 -13.26
N ASP A 120 1.05 8.56 -13.19
CA ASP A 120 2.49 8.71 -13.40
C ASP A 120 3.29 8.17 -12.21
N LEU A 121 2.66 8.04 -11.03
CA LEU A 121 3.23 7.45 -9.82
C LEU A 121 3.38 5.92 -9.89
N TYR A 122 2.79 5.26 -10.89
CA TYR A 122 2.57 3.80 -10.87
C TYR A 122 3.16 3.03 -12.05
N VAL A 123 4.21 3.57 -12.68
CA VAL A 123 4.83 2.97 -13.86
C VAL A 123 5.66 1.71 -13.50
N MET A 124 4.96 0.57 -13.43
CA MET A 124 5.33 -0.84 -13.72
C MET A 124 6.57 -1.51 -13.06
N ARG A 125 6.33 -2.61 -12.33
CA ARG A 125 7.24 -3.75 -11.98
C ARG A 125 6.45 -5.01 -11.56
N ASP A 126 5.94 -5.78 -12.51
CA ASP A 126 5.09 -6.93 -12.19
C ASP A 126 5.87 -8.09 -11.53
N THR A 127 5.23 -8.72 -10.55
CA THR A 127 5.47 -10.06 -9.93
C THR A 127 6.75 -10.35 -9.10
N ASP A 128 6.81 -9.85 -7.86
CA ASP A 128 7.96 -9.98 -6.95
C ASP A 128 8.30 -11.39 -6.41
N GLN A 129 7.36 -12.34 -6.30
CA GLN A 129 7.63 -13.60 -5.57
C GLN A 129 8.36 -14.64 -6.42
N ASP A 130 7.89 -14.87 -7.66
CA ASP A 130 8.59 -15.74 -8.60
C ASP A 130 9.92 -15.10 -9.03
N ILE A 131 9.96 -13.77 -9.10
CA ILE A 131 11.17 -12.99 -9.32
C ILE A 131 12.16 -13.13 -8.16
N LEU A 132 11.72 -13.13 -6.89
CA LEU A 132 12.63 -13.32 -5.75
C LEU A 132 13.29 -14.70 -5.81
N ASP A 133 12.51 -15.76 -6.00
CA ASP A 133 13.01 -17.14 -6.03
C ASP A 133 13.87 -17.41 -7.28
N GLN A 134 13.54 -16.78 -8.41
CA GLN A 134 14.31 -16.86 -9.63
C GLN A 134 15.60 -16.04 -9.55
N ARG A 135 15.55 -14.80 -9.04
CA ARG A 135 16.74 -13.94 -8.90
C ARG A 135 17.73 -14.45 -7.85
N ILE A 136 17.26 -15.03 -6.75
CA ILE A 136 18.14 -15.70 -5.78
C ILE A 136 18.89 -16.86 -6.44
N LYS A 137 18.23 -17.61 -7.35
CA LYS A 137 18.87 -18.69 -8.11
C LYS A 137 19.82 -18.18 -9.20
N GLU A 138 19.51 -17.05 -9.84
CA GLU A 138 20.27 -16.51 -10.99
C GLU A 138 21.51 -15.70 -10.57
N ASN A 139 21.47 -15.01 -9.44
CA ASN A 139 22.48 -14.01 -9.09
C ASN A 139 23.77 -14.56 -8.45
N GLY A 140 23.79 -15.84 -8.06
CA GLY A 140 24.96 -16.46 -7.42
C GLY A 140 25.23 -15.98 -5.99
N THR A 141 26.15 -16.67 -5.30
CA THR A 141 26.41 -16.46 -3.86
C THR A 141 26.93 -15.07 -3.51
N GLU A 142 27.78 -14.49 -4.36
CA GLU A 142 28.40 -13.17 -4.12
C GLU A 142 27.35 -12.04 -4.07
N VAL A 143 26.33 -12.09 -4.91
CA VAL A 143 25.24 -11.09 -4.92
C VAL A 143 24.38 -11.23 -3.66
N VAL A 144 24.11 -12.46 -3.22
CA VAL A 144 23.35 -12.73 -1.99
C VAL A 144 24.12 -12.21 -0.78
N GLU A 145 25.42 -12.51 -0.68
CA GLU A 145 26.27 -12.02 0.40
C GLU A 145 26.36 -10.50 0.43
N ALA A 146 26.47 -9.84 -0.73
CA ALA A 146 26.45 -8.38 -0.81
C ALA A 146 25.10 -7.79 -0.38
N ALA A 147 23.99 -8.41 -0.79
CA ALA A 147 22.66 -8.01 -0.37
C ALA A 147 22.46 -8.20 1.14
N ASP A 148 22.97 -9.28 1.72
CA ASP A 148 22.94 -9.54 3.17
C ASP A 148 23.72 -8.48 3.93
N ARG A 149 24.93 -8.12 3.48
CA ARG A 149 25.72 -7.03 4.11
C ARG A 149 24.97 -5.70 4.10
N ILE A 150 24.35 -5.34 2.99
CA ILE A 150 23.53 -4.12 2.89
C ILE A 150 22.33 -4.22 3.84
N TRP A 151 21.62 -5.35 3.82
CA TRP A 151 20.43 -5.59 4.63
C TRP A 151 20.70 -5.50 6.13
N ASP A 152 21.81 -6.09 6.60
CA ASP A 152 22.20 -6.12 8.00
C ASP A 152 22.70 -4.76 8.51
N ALA A 153 23.16 -3.88 7.61
CA ALA A 153 23.52 -2.51 7.94
C ALA A 153 22.29 -1.62 8.20
N LEU A 154 21.09 -2.06 7.81
CA LEU A 154 19.83 -1.33 7.98
C LEU A 154 19.13 -1.74 9.27
N THR A 155 18.52 -0.77 9.95
CA THR A 155 17.57 -1.03 11.04
C THR A 155 16.29 -1.65 10.50
N THR A 156 15.48 -2.28 11.36
CA THR A 156 14.19 -2.86 10.96
C THR A 156 13.25 -1.87 10.28
N GLU A 157 13.23 -0.61 10.73
CA GLU A 157 12.44 0.44 10.08
C GLU A 157 13.00 0.77 8.69
N GLU A 158 14.31 0.93 8.57
CA GLU A 158 14.96 1.20 7.28
C GLU A 158 14.79 0.04 6.29
N GLN A 159 14.86 -1.21 6.76
CA GLN A 159 14.59 -2.41 5.96
C GLN A 159 13.18 -2.41 5.36
N ARG A 160 12.19 -1.83 6.04
CA ARG A 160 10.82 -1.70 5.52
C ARG A 160 10.67 -0.59 4.45
N VAL A 161 11.56 0.40 4.45
CA VAL A 161 11.42 1.58 3.59
C VAL A 161 12.42 1.57 2.43
N VAL A 162 13.56 0.87 2.53
CA VAL A 162 14.64 0.94 1.55
C VAL A 162 14.21 0.60 0.13
N GLY A 163 13.28 -0.34 -0.05
CA GLY A 163 12.73 -0.71 -1.36
C GLY A 163 11.76 0.32 -1.97
N PHE A 164 11.43 1.38 -1.22
CA PHE A 164 10.52 2.45 -1.63
C PHE A 164 11.24 3.82 -1.75
N LEU A 165 12.57 3.88 -1.64
CA LEU A 165 13.31 5.17 -1.67
C LEU A 165 13.16 5.95 -2.97
N ASP A 166 12.98 5.26 -4.09
CA ASP A 166 12.75 5.88 -5.40
C ASP A 166 11.26 6.12 -5.68
N GLU A 167 10.38 5.74 -4.74
CA GLU A 167 8.95 5.89 -4.87
C GLU A 167 8.49 7.28 -4.38
N PRO A 168 7.31 7.74 -4.83
CA PRO A 168 6.70 8.97 -4.35
C PRO A 168 6.63 9.05 -2.81
N ALA A 169 6.77 10.25 -2.26
CA ALA A 169 6.80 10.47 -0.82
C ALA A 169 5.56 9.91 -0.08
N ALA A 170 4.40 9.88 -0.73
CA ALA A 170 3.18 9.30 -0.19
C ALA A 170 3.25 7.78 -0.02
N ILE A 171 3.96 7.07 -0.91
CA ILE A 171 4.21 5.63 -0.79
C ILE A 171 5.15 5.37 0.38
N CYS A 172 6.24 6.14 0.49
CA CYS A 172 7.14 6.10 1.64
C CYS A 172 6.41 6.37 2.97
N ALA A 173 5.50 7.34 3.01
CA ALA A 173 4.78 7.72 4.21
C ALA A 173 3.90 6.61 4.81
N ARG A 174 3.51 5.61 4.02
CA ARG A 174 2.70 4.47 4.50
C ARG A 174 3.54 3.43 5.24
N VAL A 175 4.81 3.28 4.89
CA VAL A 175 5.71 2.28 5.49
C VAL A 175 6.55 2.84 6.65
N VAL A 176 6.66 4.17 6.73
CA VAL A 176 7.36 4.87 7.82
C VAL A 176 6.49 4.91 9.09
N PRO A 177 7.06 4.72 10.29
CA PRO A 177 6.32 4.81 11.55
C PRO A 177 5.62 6.15 11.75
N SER A 178 4.52 6.12 12.51
CA SER A 178 3.59 7.25 12.63
C SER A 178 4.15 8.52 13.25
N TYR A 179 5.19 8.38 14.07
CA TYR A 179 5.87 9.45 14.79
C TYR A 179 7.05 10.05 14.02
N VAL A 180 7.32 9.59 12.80
CA VAL A 180 8.47 10.00 12.00
C VAL A 180 8.02 10.82 10.80
N ASP A 181 8.74 11.91 10.51
CA ASP A 181 8.59 12.65 9.24
C ASP A 181 9.13 11.78 8.07
N PRO A 182 8.27 11.37 7.12
CA PRO A 182 8.64 10.47 6.05
C PRO A 182 9.67 11.08 5.09
N VAL A 183 9.63 12.39 4.86
CA VAL A 183 10.59 13.07 3.97
C VAL A 183 11.97 13.09 4.61
N ALA A 184 12.03 13.48 5.88
CA ALA A 184 13.29 13.49 6.62
C ALA A 184 13.85 12.07 6.80
N PHE A 185 13.01 11.07 7.01
CA PHE A 185 13.43 9.67 7.10
C PHE A 185 14.00 9.15 5.78
N ALA A 186 13.28 9.34 4.67
CA ALA A 186 13.73 8.92 3.35
C ALA A 186 15.06 9.61 2.96
N ALA A 187 15.21 10.91 3.27
CA ALA A 187 16.46 11.62 3.02
C ALA A 187 17.65 11.06 3.82
N ARG A 188 17.45 10.75 5.12
CA ARG A 188 18.49 10.14 5.95
C ARG A 188 18.87 8.74 5.46
N LEU A 189 17.87 7.92 5.13
CA LEU A 189 18.08 6.58 4.61
C LEU A 189 18.78 6.62 3.25
N GLY A 190 18.39 7.53 2.34
CA GLY A 190 19.08 7.74 1.07
C GLY A 190 20.55 8.15 1.23
N TYR A 191 20.87 9.00 2.21
CA TYR A 191 22.26 9.32 2.54
C TYR A 191 23.04 8.12 3.07
N LYS A 192 22.43 7.34 3.98
CA LYS A 192 23.03 6.11 4.52
C LYS A 192 23.29 5.08 3.42
N MET A 193 22.33 4.85 2.54
CA MET A 193 22.47 3.95 1.40
C MET A 193 23.63 4.39 0.50
N ARG A 194 23.71 5.68 0.16
CA ARG A 194 24.84 6.21 -0.61
C ARG A 194 26.18 5.92 0.08
N THR A 195 26.26 6.13 1.39
CA THR A 195 27.48 5.86 2.17
C THR A 195 27.87 4.38 2.14
N ILE A 196 26.90 3.47 2.27
CA ILE A 196 27.14 2.02 2.19
C ILE A 196 27.67 1.64 0.79
N LEU A 197 27.02 2.13 -0.26
CA LEU A 197 27.33 1.79 -1.65
C LEU A 197 28.65 2.40 -2.14
N GLU A 198 29.05 3.56 -1.63
CA GLU A 198 30.36 4.16 -1.92
C GLU A 198 31.51 3.42 -1.22
N ALA A 199 31.26 2.87 -0.03
CA ALA A 199 32.28 2.13 0.73
C ALA A 199 32.55 0.72 0.18
N ASP A 200 31.50 0.01 -0.25
CA ASP A 200 31.58 -1.33 -0.85
C ASP A 200 30.59 -1.42 -2.04
N PRO A 201 31.00 -1.02 -3.25
CA PRO A 201 30.13 -1.06 -4.42
C PRO A 201 29.67 -2.49 -4.72
N PRO A 202 28.36 -2.80 -4.61
CA PRO A 202 27.91 -4.17 -4.71
C PRO A 202 27.84 -4.63 -6.19
N PRO A 203 27.92 -5.95 -6.45
CA PRO A 203 27.69 -6.49 -7.78
C PRO A 203 26.28 -6.17 -8.29
N PRO A 204 26.07 -6.11 -9.63
CA PRO A 204 24.75 -5.94 -10.23
C PRO A 204 23.73 -6.93 -9.67
N GLY A 205 22.55 -6.45 -9.29
CA GLY A 205 21.45 -7.27 -8.76
C GLY A 205 21.34 -7.32 -7.22
N ALA A 206 22.38 -6.93 -6.47
CA ALA A 206 22.33 -6.94 -5.01
C ALA A 206 21.30 -5.93 -4.44
N LEU A 207 21.30 -4.72 -4.97
CA LEU A 207 20.33 -3.67 -4.62
C LEU A 207 18.89 -4.07 -4.95
N GLU A 208 18.71 -4.80 -6.05
CA GLU A 208 17.40 -5.29 -6.42
C GLU A 208 16.92 -6.36 -5.43
N LEU A 209 17.80 -7.27 -4.99
CA LEU A 209 17.46 -8.27 -3.98
C LEU A 209 17.08 -7.60 -2.64
N VAL A 210 17.80 -6.55 -2.22
CA VAL A 210 17.46 -5.71 -1.05
C VAL A 210 16.09 -5.05 -1.22
N SER A 211 15.81 -4.47 -2.39
CA SER A 211 14.53 -3.82 -2.70
C SER A 211 13.37 -4.81 -2.61
N VAL A 212 13.50 -6.01 -3.19
CA VAL A 212 12.44 -7.03 -3.17
C VAL A 212 12.20 -7.52 -1.74
N ARG A 213 13.26 -7.78 -0.95
CA ARG A 213 13.14 -8.15 0.47
C ARG A 213 12.42 -7.07 1.28
N SER A 214 12.72 -5.80 1.02
CA SER A 214 12.07 -4.65 1.68
C SER A 214 10.56 -4.62 1.39
N VAL A 215 10.18 -4.74 0.12
CA VAL A 215 8.78 -4.78 -0.30
C VAL A 215 8.06 -5.97 0.32
N HIS A 216 8.70 -7.13 0.40
CA HIS A 216 8.12 -8.33 1.02
C HIS A 216 7.94 -8.15 2.54
N LEU A 217 8.94 -7.60 3.23
CA LEU A 217 8.87 -7.31 4.67
C LEU A 217 7.73 -6.34 5.00
N SER A 218 7.55 -5.30 4.19
CA SER A 218 6.49 -4.30 4.37
C SER A 218 5.09 -4.80 4.03
N ARG A 219 4.98 -5.90 3.26
CA ARG A 219 3.69 -6.55 2.97
C ARG A 219 3.26 -7.55 4.05
N ASN A 220 4.20 -8.08 4.83
CA ASN A 220 3.93 -9.14 5.82
C ASN A 220 3.95 -8.66 7.29
N ALA A 221 4.13 -7.36 7.52
CA ALA A 221 4.07 -6.77 8.84
C ALA A 221 2.60 -6.52 9.24
N SER A 222 1.86 -7.62 9.47
CA SER A 222 0.47 -7.63 9.96
C SER A 222 0.42 -8.04 11.43
#